data_AF-A0A8H6J522-F1
#
_entry.id   AF-A0A8H6J522-F1
#
_cell.length_a   1.000
_cell.length_b   1.000
_cell.length_c   1.000
_cell.angle_alpha   90.00
_cell.angle_beta   90.00
_cell.angle_gamma   90.00
#
_symmetry.space_group_name_H-M   'P 1'
#
loop_
_entity.id
_entity.type
_entity.pdbx_description
1 polymer ?
#
loop_
_entity_poly.entity_id
_entity_poly.type
_entity_poly.pdbx_seq_one_letter_code
_entity_poly.pdbx_strand_id
1 'polypeptide(L)'
;MEKRGVRDQIVLATKYTAGFRSYNREKEPLQSNFTGNSAKSMHISVRESLKKLRTDYIDVLYVHWWDWATGVEEVMRGLHAHVMAKEVLYLGVSNTPAWVVVKANAFARANGLAPFSVYQGRWNAGFRDMEAEIIPMCEDQGMAIVPWAALGGGKFLTAEEREAVDQDPDARKSSHGQEVSVALCKALEKIAKEKGATLRSIALAYLFHQSPYVFPIVGVNTVAHVKAIPEAIGIELSRADIDLIHEASPFDPRFPMNFAFGYMKGGKYDLSLTAGDNQQYNIAAWIDAPPKPLPYKPRKVSETEA
;
A
#
# COMPACT_ATOMS: atom_id res chain seq x y z
N MET A 1 17.39 -13.41 -12.56
CA MET A 1 17.04 -12.45 -13.62
C MET A 1 18.13 -12.43 -14.69
N GLU A 2 19.30 -11.83 -14.44
CA GLU A 2 20.42 -11.74 -15.40
C GLU A 2 20.81 -13.09 -16.02
N LYS A 3 21.18 -14.10 -15.21
CA LYS A 3 21.54 -15.45 -15.72
C LYS A 3 20.45 -16.12 -16.57
N ARG A 4 19.18 -15.74 -16.38
CA ARG A 4 18.03 -16.31 -17.09
C ARG A 4 17.60 -15.46 -18.29
N GLY A 5 18.17 -14.27 -18.49
CA GLY A 5 17.81 -13.37 -19.59
C GLY A 5 16.37 -12.84 -19.54
N VAL A 6 15.77 -12.72 -18.35
CA VAL A 6 14.35 -12.35 -18.17
C VAL A 6 14.15 -10.97 -17.55
N ARG A 7 15.13 -10.05 -17.65
CA ARG A 7 15.04 -8.70 -17.04
C ARG A 7 13.79 -7.95 -17.49
N ASP A 8 13.53 -7.99 -18.80
CA ASP A 8 12.47 -7.21 -19.44
C ASP A 8 11.06 -7.77 -19.18
N GLN A 9 10.97 -8.95 -18.56
CA GLN A 9 9.70 -9.58 -18.17
C GLN A 9 9.31 -9.25 -16.71
N ILE A 10 10.13 -8.47 -16.00
CA ILE A 10 9.99 -8.23 -14.56
C ILE A 10 9.86 -6.73 -14.31
N VAL A 11 8.87 -6.35 -13.52
CA VAL A 11 8.80 -5.01 -12.92
C VAL A 11 9.56 -5.05 -11.59
N LEU A 12 10.73 -4.43 -11.55
CA LEU A 12 11.62 -4.39 -10.40
C LEU A 12 11.46 -3.06 -9.65
N ALA A 13 11.01 -3.16 -8.41
CA ALA A 13 10.90 -2.04 -7.49
C ALA A 13 11.94 -2.11 -6.37
N THR A 14 12.55 -0.98 -6.01
CA THR A 14 13.40 -0.85 -4.81
C THR A 14 13.23 0.53 -4.17
N LYS A 15 13.93 0.78 -3.06
CA LYS A 15 13.77 2.01 -2.27
C LYS A 15 15.11 2.55 -1.81
N TYR A 16 15.19 3.87 -1.62
CA TYR A 16 16.30 4.52 -0.92
C TYR A 16 15.80 5.11 0.42
N THR A 17 16.47 6.11 1.00
CA THR A 17 16.19 6.70 2.34
C THR A 17 16.67 5.88 3.53
N ALA A 18 16.55 4.55 3.51
CA ALA A 18 16.97 3.73 4.64
C ALA A 18 18.49 3.67 4.81
N GLY A 19 18.95 3.74 6.07
CA GLY A 19 20.34 3.56 6.49
C GLY A 19 20.89 2.16 6.20
N PHE A 20 21.14 1.84 4.93
CA PHE A 20 21.45 0.47 4.49
C PHE A 20 22.83 -0.03 4.93
N ARG A 21 23.67 0.84 5.51
CA ARG A 21 24.98 0.49 6.09
C ARG A 21 24.98 0.47 7.62
N SER A 22 23.82 0.62 8.25
CA SER A 22 23.68 0.69 9.71
C SER A 22 24.25 -0.54 10.44
N TYR A 23 24.23 -1.70 9.81
CA TYR A 23 24.86 -2.93 10.32
C TYR A 23 26.38 -2.83 10.53
N ASN A 24 27.04 -1.86 9.92
CA ASN A 24 28.50 -1.67 9.96
C ASN A 24 28.94 -0.44 10.77
N ARG A 25 28.04 0.10 11.62
CA ARG A 25 28.27 1.37 12.32
C ARG A 25 29.50 1.38 13.22
N GLU A 26 29.87 0.24 13.80
CA GLU A 26 31.07 0.13 14.64
C GLU A 26 32.37 0.35 13.86
N LYS A 27 32.42 -0.12 12.61
CA LYS A 27 33.62 -0.01 11.75
C LYS A 27 33.61 1.24 10.87
N GLU A 28 32.42 1.79 10.62
CA GLU A 28 32.23 2.99 9.82
C GLU A 28 31.22 3.90 10.54
N PRO A 29 31.67 4.72 11.51
CA PRO A 29 30.77 5.50 12.35
C PRO A 29 30.13 6.68 11.62
N LEU A 30 30.78 7.23 10.58
CA LEU A 30 30.27 8.36 9.80
C LEU A 30 29.41 7.88 8.63
N GLN A 31 28.11 7.73 8.88
CA GLN A 31 27.15 7.19 7.90
C GLN A 31 26.07 8.17 7.44
N SER A 32 26.25 9.47 7.67
CA SER A 32 25.24 10.51 7.37
C SER A 32 24.77 10.52 5.91
N ASN A 33 25.59 10.03 4.98
CA ASN A 33 25.30 9.99 3.55
C ASN A 33 24.75 8.64 3.05
N PHE A 34 24.47 7.69 3.94
CA PHE A 34 23.86 6.40 3.58
C PHE A 34 22.39 6.29 4.01
N THR A 35 21.77 7.41 4.39
CA THR A 35 20.41 7.51 4.91
C THR A 35 19.80 8.87 4.55
N GLY A 36 18.47 8.97 4.59
CA GLY A 36 17.74 10.20 4.28
C GLY A 36 17.53 10.44 2.79
N ASN A 37 16.83 11.52 2.47
CA ASN A 37 16.35 11.84 1.12
C ASN A 37 17.28 12.73 0.30
N SER A 38 18.40 13.20 0.89
CA SER A 38 19.37 14.07 0.21
C SER A 38 19.89 13.49 -1.11
N ALA A 39 20.28 14.36 -2.03
CA ALA A 39 20.78 13.95 -3.34
C ALA A 39 21.98 13.00 -3.24
N LYS A 40 22.86 13.19 -2.23
CA LYS A 40 24.02 12.31 -2.01
C LYS A 40 23.61 10.92 -1.54
N SER A 41 22.67 10.83 -0.58
CA SER A 41 22.14 9.55 -0.12
C SER A 41 21.44 8.80 -1.25
N MET A 42 20.64 9.51 -2.05
CA MET A 42 19.95 8.98 -3.22
C MET A 42 20.94 8.38 -4.23
N HIS A 43 21.90 9.17 -4.68
CA HIS A 43 22.88 8.76 -5.69
C HIS A 43 23.64 7.49 -5.27
N ILE A 44 24.14 7.47 -4.03
CA ILE A 44 24.86 6.31 -3.49
C ILE A 44 23.94 5.09 -3.43
N SER A 45 22.70 5.26 -2.93
CA SER A 45 21.75 4.15 -2.76
C SER A 45 21.31 3.54 -4.09
N VAL A 46 21.05 4.36 -5.12
CA VAL A 46 20.69 3.89 -6.46
C VAL A 46 21.83 3.11 -7.08
N ARG A 47 23.06 3.66 -7.05
CA ARG A 47 24.27 2.98 -7.56
C ARG A 47 24.48 1.61 -6.91
N GLU A 48 24.40 1.53 -5.59
CA GLU A 48 24.56 0.26 -4.87
C GLU A 48 23.40 -0.70 -5.15
N SER A 49 22.18 -0.19 -5.36
CA SER A 49 21.02 -1.03 -5.69
C SER A 49 21.19 -1.67 -7.07
N LEU A 50 21.51 -0.90 -8.11
CA LEU A 50 21.76 -1.41 -9.47
C LEU A 50 22.82 -2.52 -9.47
N LYS A 51 23.94 -2.28 -8.76
CA LYS A 51 25.01 -3.28 -8.60
C LYS A 51 24.52 -4.57 -7.94
N LYS A 52 23.77 -4.48 -6.85
CA LYS A 52 23.27 -5.65 -6.10
C LYS A 52 22.17 -6.40 -6.86
N LEU A 53 21.32 -5.67 -7.58
CA LEU A 53 20.23 -6.21 -8.39
C LEU A 53 20.72 -6.75 -9.74
N ARG A 54 21.96 -6.43 -10.12
CA ARG A 54 22.63 -6.89 -11.35
C ARG A 54 21.81 -6.50 -12.58
N THR A 55 21.49 -5.22 -12.66
CA THR A 55 20.78 -4.58 -13.75
C THR A 55 21.25 -3.14 -13.87
N ASP A 56 21.05 -2.57 -15.05
CA ASP A 56 21.31 -1.19 -15.45
C ASP A 56 20.17 -0.22 -15.14
N TYR A 57 18.93 -0.70 -14.95
CA TYR A 57 17.79 0.16 -14.60
C TYR A 57 16.84 -0.44 -13.55
N ILE A 58 16.16 0.43 -12.81
CA ILE A 58 15.08 0.13 -11.87
C ILE A 58 13.75 0.57 -12.50
N ASP A 59 12.72 -0.27 -12.45
CA ASP A 59 11.40 0.13 -12.96
C ASP A 59 10.76 1.16 -12.03
N VAL A 60 10.73 0.91 -10.72
CA VAL A 60 10.15 1.83 -9.73
C VAL A 60 11.10 2.10 -8.58
N LEU A 61 11.57 3.34 -8.44
CA LEU A 61 12.33 3.78 -7.28
C LEU A 61 11.41 4.49 -6.28
N TYR A 62 11.31 3.96 -5.07
CA TYR A 62 10.56 4.60 -3.98
C TYR A 62 11.43 5.49 -3.10
N VAL A 63 10.92 6.68 -2.79
CA VAL A 63 11.21 7.35 -1.52
C VAL A 63 10.59 6.52 -0.39
N HIS A 64 11.38 5.96 0.53
CA HIS A 64 10.85 4.97 1.49
C HIS A 64 10.05 5.58 2.65
N TRP A 65 10.46 6.76 3.09
CA TRP A 65 9.71 7.67 3.96
C TRP A 65 10.23 9.09 3.74
N TRP A 66 9.50 10.08 4.23
CA TRP A 66 9.95 11.47 4.19
C TRP A 66 10.84 11.77 5.40
N ASP A 67 12.08 12.24 5.17
CA ASP A 67 13.07 12.45 6.23
C ASP A 67 12.93 13.76 7.00
N TRP A 68 12.10 14.69 6.53
CA TRP A 68 11.91 16.04 7.11
C TRP A 68 13.14 16.94 7.13
N ALA A 69 14.25 16.50 6.53
CA ALA A 69 15.50 17.25 6.46
C ALA A 69 15.78 17.76 5.04
N THR A 70 15.27 17.06 4.03
CA THR A 70 15.50 17.41 2.62
C THR A 70 14.27 18.08 2.02
N GLY A 71 14.48 19.20 1.32
CA GLY A 71 13.41 19.94 0.65
C GLY A 71 12.82 19.18 -0.55
N VAL A 72 11.55 19.48 -0.88
CA VAL A 72 10.87 18.87 -2.03
C VAL A 72 11.62 19.12 -3.34
N GLU A 73 12.15 20.32 -3.49
CA GLU A 73 12.86 20.79 -4.68
C GLU A 73 14.13 19.97 -4.94
N GLU A 74 14.90 19.68 -3.88
CA GLU A 74 16.10 18.83 -3.98
C GLU A 74 15.72 17.38 -4.31
N VAL A 75 14.75 16.81 -3.58
CA VAL A 75 14.30 15.43 -3.78
C VAL A 75 13.81 15.23 -5.21
N MET A 76 12.89 16.07 -5.69
CA MET A 76 12.29 15.89 -7.02
C MET A 76 13.30 16.13 -8.15
N ARG A 77 14.23 17.08 -8.01
CA ARG A 77 15.30 17.27 -9.01
C ARG A 77 16.27 16.09 -9.03
N GLY A 78 16.64 15.57 -7.87
CA GLY A 78 17.51 14.39 -7.76
C GLY A 78 16.87 13.15 -8.39
N LEU A 79 15.61 12.86 -8.05
CA LEU A 79 14.86 11.74 -8.63
C LEU A 79 14.72 11.89 -10.14
N HIS A 80 14.40 13.09 -10.63
CA HIS A 80 14.29 13.34 -12.05
C HIS A 80 15.61 13.16 -12.80
N ALA A 81 16.76 13.51 -12.20
CA ALA A 81 18.06 13.27 -12.80
C ALA A 81 18.30 11.77 -13.06
N HIS A 82 17.92 10.89 -12.12
CA HIS A 82 17.98 9.43 -12.31
C HIS A 82 17.04 8.93 -13.41
N VAL A 83 15.87 9.54 -13.58
CA VAL A 83 14.94 9.24 -14.67
C VAL A 83 15.53 9.65 -16.02
N MET A 84 16.13 10.84 -16.11
CA MET A 84 16.78 11.33 -17.33
C MET A 84 18.01 10.49 -17.70
N ALA A 85 18.74 10.00 -16.71
CA ALA A 85 19.86 9.08 -16.89
C ALA A 85 19.44 7.64 -17.24
N LYS A 86 18.14 7.32 -17.25
CA LYS A 86 17.58 5.97 -17.49
C LYS A 86 18.00 4.91 -16.47
N GLU A 87 18.49 5.34 -15.31
CA GLU A 87 18.76 4.46 -14.17
C GLU A 87 17.44 4.06 -13.46
N VAL A 88 16.39 4.88 -13.62
CA VAL A 88 15.06 4.69 -13.06
C VAL A 88 14.00 5.01 -14.12
N LEU A 89 12.93 4.22 -14.22
CA LEU A 89 11.85 4.48 -15.18
C LEU A 89 10.69 5.26 -14.55
N TYR A 90 10.25 4.87 -13.36
CA TYR A 90 9.11 5.45 -12.65
C TYR A 90 9.44 5.74 -11.19
N LEU A 91 8.75 6.72 -10.62
CA LEU A 91 8.95 7.17 -9.26
C LEU A 91 7.80 6.73 -8.36
N GLY A 92 8.14 6.21 -7.19
CA GLY A 92 7.21 5.89 -6.13
C GLY A 92 7.53 6.67 -4.85
N VAL A 93 6.55 6.74 -3.96
CA VAL A 93 6.71 7.31 -2.62
C VAL A 93 6.07 6.38 -1.60
N SER A 94 6.61 6.31 -0.40
CA SER A 94 6.16 5.42 0.64
C SER A 94 6.11 6.16 1.97
N ASN A 95 5.15 5.79 2.83
CA ASN A 95 5.03 6.29 4.21
C ASN A 95 5.22 7.82 4.32
N THR A 96 4.60 8.58 3.42
CA THR A 96 4.78 10.03 3.30
C THR A 96 3.42 10.72 3.41
N PRO A 97 3.28 11.79 4.22
CA PRO A 97 2.00 12.47 4.37
C PRO A 97 1.42 12.96 3.03
N ALA A 98 0.09 12.88 2.89
CA ALA A 98 -0.62 13.20 1.65
C ALA A 98 -0.24 14.59 1.09
N TRP A 99 -0.21 15.62 1.96
CA TRP A 99 0.10 16.98 1.56
C TRP A 99 1.54 17.15 1.02
N VAL A 100 2.49 16.33 1.49
CA VAL A 100 3.88 16.34 0.98
C VAL A 100 3.91 15.74 -0.43
N VAL A 101 3.18 14.63 -0.65
CA VAL A 101 3.07 14.00 -1.98
C VAL A 101 2.44 14.96 -2.99
N VAL A 102 1.34 15.61 -2.62
CA VAL A 102 0.66 16.61 -3.47
C VAL A 102 1.61 17.77 -3.77
N LYS A 103 2.31 18.30 -2.76
CA LYS A 103 3.32 19.36 -2.96
C LYS A 103 4.43 18.94 -3.93
N ALA A 104 4.95 17.73 -3.78
CA ALA A 104 6.02 17.20 -4.64
C ALA A 104 5.56 16.98 -6.09
N ASN A 105 4.38 16.39 -6.28
CA ASN A 105 3.81 16.19 -7.61
C ASN A 105 3.43 17.51 -8.28
N ALA A 106 2.93 18.50 -7.53
CA ALA A 106 2.67 19.84 -8.04
C ALA A 106 3.96 20.52 -8.50
N PHE A 107 5.03 20.47 -7.68
CA PHE A 107 6.35 20.99 -8.05
C PHE A 107 6.89 20.32 -9.31
N ALA A 108 6.79 18.99 -9.41
CA ALA A 108 7.26 18.24 -10.56
C ALA A 108 6.54 18.65 -11.84
N ARG A 109 5.20 18.70 -11.83
CA ARG A 109 4.40 19.14 -12.98
C ARG A 109 4.75 20.56 -13.41
N ALA A 110 4.89 21.49 -12.46
CA ALA A 110 5.21 22.89 -12.75
C ALA A 110 6.62 23.10 -13.32
N ASN A 111 7.54 22.16 -13.11
CA ASN A 111 8.94 22.26 -13.53
C ASN A 111 9.33 21.24 -14.62
N GLY A 112 8.37 20.54 -15.22
CA GLY A 112 8.62 19.52 -16.23
C GLY A 112 9.41 18.30 -15.72
N LEU A 113 9.32 17.99 -14.42
CA LEU A 113 9.98 16.85 -13.80
C LEU A 113 9.03 15.64 -13.77
N ALA A 114 9.61 14.44 -13.61
CA ALA A 114 8.83 13.23 -13.39
C ALA A 114 8.12 13.28 -12.02
N PRO A 115 6.78 13.10 -11.94
CA PRO A 115 6.04 13.02 -10.68
C PRO A 115 6.10 11.60 -10.10
N PHE A 116 5.65 11.44 -8.86
CA PHE A 116 5.35 10.11 -8.30
C PHE A 116 4.11 9.51 -8.97
N SER A 117 4.19 8.23 -9.35
CA SER A 117 3.12 7.48 -10.02
C SER A 117 2.49 6.42 -9.12
N VAL A 118 3.11 6.10 -7.99
CA VAL A 118 2.66 5.03 -7.08
C VAL A 118 2.98 5.35 -5.63
N TYR A 119 2.02 5.05 -4.74
CA TYR A 119 2.17 5.20 -3.30
C TYR A 119 2.22 3.83 -2.63
N GLN A 120 3.25 3.59 -1.81
CA GLN A 120 3.35 2.39 -0.97
C GLN A 120 3.06 2.72 0.50
N GLY A 121 2.14 2.00 1.13
CA GLY A 121 1.74 2.30 2.52
C GLY A 121 1.14 1.12 3.25
N ARG A 122 1.04 1.23 4.58
CA ARG A 122 0.48 0.17 5.43
C ARG A 122 -1.03 0.16 5.28
N TRP A 123 -1.59 -0.91 4.74
CA TRP A 123 -3.04 -1.05 4.62
C TRP A 123 -3.45 -2.50 4.56
N ASN A 124 -4.44 -2.85 5.37
CA ASN A 124 -5.15 -4.14 5.38
C ASN A 124 -6.51 -3.95 6.05
N ALA A 125 -7.36 -4.98 6.03
CA ALA A 125 -8.70 -4.94 6.62
C ALA A 125 -8.74 -4.55 8.11
N GLY A 126 -7.63 -4.73 8.85
CA GLY A 126 -7.50 -4.36 10.27
C GLY A 126 -6.69 -3.09 10.54
N PHE A 127 -6.14 -2.46 9.50
CA PHE A 127 -5.33 -1.25 9.62
C PHE A 127 -5.65 -0.31 8.46
N ARG A 128 -6.54 0.65 8.72
CA ARG A 128 -7.28 1.41 7.70
C ARG A 128 -6.90 2.89 7.63
N ASP A 129 -5.84 3.32 8.31
CA ASP A 129 -5.43 4.74 8.40
C ASP A 129 -5.21 5.42 7.04
N MET A 130 -4.78 4.67 6.02
CA MET A 130 -4.63 5.20 4.66
C MET A 130 -5.94 5.71 4.05
N GLU A 131 -7.09 5.21 4.52
CA GLU A 131 -8.40 5.56 3.99
C GLU A 131 -8.83 6.99 4.33
N ALA A 132 -8.21 7.63 5.34
CA ALA A 132 -8.52 9.01 5.71
C ALA A 132 -8.06 10.02 4.64
N GLU A 133 -6.82 9.89 4.17
CA GLU A 133 -6.17 10.94 3.36
C GLU A 133 -5.30 10.39 2.22
N ILE A 134 -4.66 9.24 2.42
CA ILE A 134 -3.68 8.72 1.45
C ILE A 134 -4.37 8.13 0.23
N ILE A 135 -5.40 7.31 0.41
CA ILE A 135 -6.16 6.72 -0.69
C ILE A 135 -6.92 7.81 -1.46
N PRO A 136 -7.66 8.73 -0.80
CA PRO A 136 -8.24 9.88 -1.49
C PRO A 136 -7.21 10.69 -2.29
N MET A 137 -6.01 10.92 -1.73
CA MET A 137 -4.92 11.59 -2.45
C MET A 137 -4.44 10.79 -3.66
N CYS A 138 -4.33 9.46 -3.56
CA CYS A 138 -3.92 8.63 -4.69
C CYS A 138 -4.96 8.67 -5.82
N GLU A 139 -6.25 8.63 -5.48
CA GLU A 139 -7.35 8.76 -6.44
C GLU A 139 -7.31 10.11 -7.17
N ASP A 140 -7.10 11.20 -6.43
CA ASP A 140 -6.99 12.56 -6.98
C ASP A 140 -5.72 12.75 -7.84
N GLN A 141 -4.57 12.26 -7.39
CA GLN A 141 -3.29 12.40 -8.09
C GLN A 141 -3.09 11.37 -9.21
N GLY A 142 -4.05 10.46 -9.43
CA GLY A 142 -3.96 9.39 -10.44
C GLY A 142 -2.83 8.38 -10.15
N MET A 143 -2.59 8.09 -8.88
CA MET A 143 -1.50 7.20 -8.43
C MET A 143 -2.01 5.79 -8.12
N ALA A 144 -1.20 4.79 -8.45
CA ALA A 144 -1.44 3.43 -7.99
C ALA A 144 -1.16 3.28 -6.49
N ILE A 145 -1.81 2.31 -5.84
CA ILE A 145 -1.67 2.04 -4.42
C ILE A 145 -1.00 0.67 -4.23
N VAL A 146 0.07 0.62 -3.46
CA VAL A 146 0.83 -0.61 -3.16
C VAL A 146 0.81 -0.86 -1.65
N PRO A 147 -0.20 -1.59 -1.14
CA PRO A 147 -0.28 -1.93 0.28
C PRO A 147 0.89 -2.82 0.72
N TRP A 148 1.58 -2.45 1.80
CA TRP A 148 2.45 -3.36 2.54
C TRP A 148 1.74 -3.85 3.82
N ALA A 149 2.17 -5.02 4.31
CA ALA A 149 1.46 -5.77 5.36
C ALA A 149 -0.02 -6.04 5.03
N ALA A 150 -0.31 -6.31 3.75
CA ALA A 150 -1.65 -6.61 3.25
C ALA A 150 -2.33 -7.79 3.98
N LEU A 151 -1.53 -8.74 4.47
CA LEU A 151 -2.00 -9.89 5.27
C LEU A 151 -1.74 -9.75 6.78
N GLY A 152 -1.62 -8.51 7.28
CA GLY A 152 -1.47 -8.24 8.71
C GLY A 152 -0.21 -8.82 9.35
N GLY A 153 0.84 -9.08 8.57
CA GLY A 153 2.07 -9.71 9.07
C GLY A 153 1.89 -11.17 9.48
N GLY A 154 0.89 -11.87 8.94
CA GLY A 154 0.57 -13.26 9.28
C GLY A 154 -0.45 -13.40 10.43
N LYS A 155 -1.05 -12.30 10.88
CA LYS A 155 -2.02 -12.29 12.00
C LYS A 155 -3.47 -12.58 11.60
N PHE A 156 -3.76 -12.62 10.31
CA PHE A 156 -5.02 -13.14 9.77
C PHE A 156 -4.99 -14.67 9.85
N LEU A 157 -5.51 -15.19 10.95
CA LEU A 157 -5.51 -16.61 11.30
C LEU A 157 -6.95 -17.11 11.49
N THR A 158 -7.24 -18.31 11.04
CA THR A 158 -8.50 -19.01 11.41
C THR A 158 -8.51 -19.32 12.90
N ALA A 159 -9.67 -19.71 13.44
CA ALA A 159 -9.76 -20.15 14.83
C ALA A 159 -8.80 -21.33 15.12
N GLU A 160 -8.75 -22.31 14.22
CA GLU A 160 -7.86 -23.48 14.31
C GLU A 160 -6.38 -23.10 14.23
N GLU A 161 -5.99 -22.24 13.29
CA GLU A 161 -4.60 -21.78 13.15
C GLU A 161 -4.15 -20.99 14.38
N ARG A 162 -5.05 -20.20 14.98
CA ARG A 162 -4.75 -19.44 16.19
C ARG A 162 -4.52 -20.35 17.38
N GLU A 163 -5.36 -21.36 17.56
CA GLU A 163 -5.19 -22.36 18.62
C GLU A 163 -3.87 -23.12 18.46
N ALA A 164 -3.50 -23.52 17.24
CA ALA A 164 -2.22 -24.17 16.96
C ALA A 164 -1.02 -23.27 17.27
N VAL A 165 -1.09 -21.97 16.94
CA VAL A 165 -0.04 -20.99 17.25
C VAL A 165 0.09 -20.75 18.76
N ASP A 166 -1.03 -20.69 19.49
CA ASP A 166 -1.03 -20.48 20.94
C ASP A 166 -0.44 -21.68 21.70
N GLN A 167 -0.49 -22.88 21.11
CA GLN A 167 0.10 -24.10 21.64
C GLN A 167 1.58 -24.30 21.26
N ASP A 168 2.11 -23.54 20.29
CA ASP A 168 3.49 -23.66 19.80
C ASP A 168 4.42 -22.63 20.49
N PRO A 169 5.34 -23.05 21.38
CA PRO A 169 6.25 -22.15 22.07
C PRO A 169 7.30 -21.50 21.15
N ASP A 170 7.56 -22.07 19.97
CA ASP A 170 8.50 -21.56 18.97
C ASP A 170 7.81 -20.69 17.90
N ALA A 171 6.50 -20.49 18.01
CA ALA A 171 5.73 -19.71 17.06
C ALA A 171 6.28 -18.29 16.93
N ARG A 172 6.61 -17.92 15.69
CA ARG A 172 7.23 -16.63 15.38
C ARG A 172 6.23 -15.50 15.62
N LYS A 173 6.36 -14.78 16.73
CA LYS A 173 5.55 -13.59 17.02
C LYS A 173 5.89 -12.48 16.01
N SER A 174 4.90 -12.06 15.22
CA SER A 174 5.09 -11.01 14.21
C SER A 174 5.59 -9.70 14.84
N SER A 175 6.67 -9.15 14.29
CA SER A 175 7.33 -7.91 14.73
C SER A 175 6.56 -6.61 14.46
N HIS A 176 5.48 -6.66 13.66
CA HIS A 176 4.66 -5.48 13.35
C HIS A 176 3.53 -5.34 14.38
N GLY A 177 3.67 -4.35 15.27
CA GLY A 177 3.08 -4.27 16.61
C GLY A 177 1.59 -3.94 16.76
N GLN A 178 0.69 -4.46 15.93
CA GLN A 178 -0.75 -4.44 16.28
C GLN A 178 -1.42 -5.80 16.13
N GLU A 179 -2.20 -6.17 17.13
CA GLU A 179 -3.05 -7.35 17.12
C GLU A 179 -4.20 -7.13 16.14
N VAL A 180 -4.32 -8.03 15.17
CA VAL A 180 -5.55 -8.14 14.37
C VAL A 180 -6.64 -8.67 15.30
N SER A 181 -7.80 -8.01 15.32
CA SER A 181 -8.90 -8.41 16.19
C SER A 181 -9.40 -9.83 15.84
N VAL A 182 -9.72 -10.61 16.86
CA VAL A 182 -10.34 -11.94 16.69
C VAL A 182 -11.69 -11.82 15.96
N ALA A 183 -12.43 -10.73 16.21
CA ALA A 183 -13.68 -10.44 15.51
C ALA A 183 -13.49 -10.31 14.00
N LEU A 184 -12.45 -9.59 13.55
CA LEU A 184 -12.12 -9.46 12.14
C LEU A 184 -11.73 -10.82 11.53
N CYS A 185 -10.91 -11.61 12.22
CA CYS A 185 -10.57 -12.95 11.74
C CYS A 185 -11.82 -13.82 11.56
N LYS A 186 -12.76 -13.79 12.52
CA LYS A 186 -14.03 -14.52 12.43
C LYS A 186 -14.91 -14.03 11.27
N ALA A 187 -14.97 -12.73 11.03
CA ALA A 187 -15.71 -12.15 9.90
C ALA A 187 -15.12 -12.63 8.56
N LEU A 188 -13.80 -12.55 8.40
CA LEU A 188 -13.10 -13.03 7.21
C LEU A 188 -13.29 -14.54 7.02
N GLU A 189 -13.21 -15.33 8.10
CA GLU A 189 -13.41 -16.78 8.05
C GLU A 189 -14.83 -17.16 7.64
N LYS A 190 -15.84 -16.42 8.12
CA LYS A 190 -17.24 -16.62 7.72
C LYS A 190 -17.41 -16.42 6.22
N ILE A 191 -16.94 -15.29 5.69
CA ILE A 191 -17.02 -14.98 4.25
C ILE A 191 -16.22 -16.01 3.43
N ALA A 192 -15.07 -16.45 3.93
CA ALA A 192 -14.24 -17.46 3.31
C ALA A 192 -15.01 -18.80 3.13
N LYS A 193 -15.73 -19.25 4.16
CA LYS A 193 -16.58 -20.46 4.10
C LYS A 193 -17.71 -20.31 3.08
N GLU A 194 -18.38 -19.17 3.06
CA GLU A 194 -19.49 -18.89 2.13
C GLU A 194 -19.03 -18.85 0.66
N LYS A 195 -17.82 -18.35 0.41
CA LYS A 195 -17.25 -18.22 -0.94
C LYS A 195 -16.35 -19.38 -1.36
N GLY A 196 -16.20 -20.40 -0.51
CA GLY A 196 -15.32 -21.54 -0.76
C GLY A 196 -13.85 -21.16 -0.96
N ALA A 197 -13.39 -20.13 -0.25
CA ALA A 197 -12.05 -19.56 -0.39
C ALA A 197 -11.26 -19.59 0.91
N THR A 198 -9.96 -19.24 0.88
CA THR A 198 -9.18 -19.07 2.10
C THR A 198 -9.39 -17.72 2.76
N LEU A 199 -9.24 -17.64 4.09
CA LEU A 199 -9.30 -16.39 4.86
C LEU A 199 -8.35 -15.32 4.30
N ARG A 200 -7.13 -15.74 3.91
CA ARG A 200 -6.11 -14.84 3.33
C ARG A 200 -6.52 -14.33 1.95
N SER A 201 -7.15 -15.17 1.14
CA SER A 201 -7.69 -14.77 -0.17
C SER A 201 -8.81 -13.74 -0.02
N ILE A 202 -9.70 -13.90 0.96
CA ILE A 202 -10.72 -12.88 1.31
C ILE A 202 -10.07 -11.57 1.76
N ALA A 203 -9.05 -11.64 2.62
CA ALA A 203 -8.34 -10.45 3.10
C ALA A 203 -7.66 -9.66 1.96
N LEU A 204 -7.13 -10.35 0.95
CA LEU A 204 -6.58 -9.71 -0.26
C LEU A 204 -7.68 -9.19 -1.18
N ALA A 205 -8.74 -9.99 -1.40
CA ALA A 205 -9.90 -9.58 -2.19
C ALA A 205 -10.52 -8.29 -1.66
N TYR A 206 -10.62 -8.14 -0.33
CA TYR A 206 -11.07 -6.92 0.33
C TYR A 206 -10.35 -5.68 -0.22
N LEU A 207 -9.02 -5.69 -0.26
CA LEU A 207 -8.22 -4.57 -0.73
C LEU A 207 -8.49 -4.22 -2.20
N PHE A 208 -8.67 -5.23 -3.06
CA PHE A 208 -9.00 -5.01 -4.47
C PHE A 208 -10.36 -4.34 -4.68
N HIS A 209 -11.29 -4.47 -3.73
CA HIS A 209 -12.64 -3.89 -3.79
C HIS A 209 -12.71 -2.47 -3.20
N GLN A 210 -11.66 -1.98 -2.53
CA GLN A 210 -11.72 -0.69 -1.82
C GLN A 210 -11.44 0.53 -2.71
N SER A 211 -10.57 0.40 -3.71
CA SER A 211 -10.14 1.52 -4.57
C SER A 211 -9.56 0.98 -5.90
N PRO A 212 -9.56 1.75 -7.00
CA PRO A 212 -8.87 1.37 -8.23
C PRO A 212 -7.34 1.26 -8.05
N TYR A 213 -6.68 0.50 -8.94
CA TYR A 213 -5.21 0.42 -9.04
C TYR A 213 -4.48 -0.02 -7.76
N VAL A 214 -5.06 -0.97 -7.03
CA VAL A 214 -4.47 -1.55 -5.81
C VAL A 214 -3.65 -2.81 -6.14
N PHE A 215 -2.37 -2.81 -5.73
CA PHE A 215 -1.41 -3.90 -5.96
C PHE A 215 -0.73 -4.32 -4.64
N PRO A 216 -1.37 -5.16 -3.80
CA PRO A 216 -0.86 -5.55 -2.49
C PRO A 216 0.45 -6.33 -2.56
N ILE A 217 1.41 -5.99 -1.71
CA ILE A 217 2.63 -6.77 -1.50
C ILE A 217 2.31 -7.93 -0.56
N VAL A 218 2.49 -9.15 -1.07
CA VAL A 218 2.29 -10.38 -0.30
C VAL A 218 3.65 -10.98 0.06
N GLY A 219 3.87 -11.16 1.37
CA GLY A 219 5.03 -11.89 1.88
C GLY A 219 4.85 -13.39 1.66
N VAL A 220 5.57 -13.95 0.70
CA VAL A 220 5.49 -15.38 0.37
C VAL A 220 6.66 -16.13 1.00
N ASN A 221 6.40 -16.82 2.12
CA ASN A 221 7.38 -17.71 2.75
C ASN A 221 7.09 -19.19 2.44
N THR A 222 5.93 -19.49 1.87
CA THR A 222 5.51 -20.84 1.48
C THR A 222 4.88 -20.80 0.09
N VAL A 223 4.90 -21.92 -0.63
CA VAL A 223 4.25 -22.06 -1.95
C VAL A 223 2.74 -21.85 -1.85
N ALA A 224 2.13 -22.22 -0.72
CA ALA A 224 0.71 -21.99 -0.46
C ALA A 224 0.35 -20.50 -0.48
N HIS A 225 1.22 -19.61 0.04
CA HIS A 225 0.98 -18.17 -0.04
C HIS A 225 0.96 -17.65 -1.48
N VAL A 226 1.78 -18.23 -2.36
CA VAL A 226 1.80 -17.87 -3.78
C VAL A 226 0.49 -18.29 -4.45
N LYS A 227 -0.02 -19.49 -4.15
CA LYS A 227 -1.26 -20.03 -4.73
C LYS A 227 -2.53 -19.29 -4.28
N ALA A 228 -2.52 -18.63 -3.12
CA ALA A 228 -3.66 -17.83 -2.65
C ALA A 228 -3.87 -16.51 -3.43
N ILE A 229 -2.83 -16.01 -4.11
CA ILE A 229 -2.89 -14.73 -4.83
C ILE A 229 -3.81 -14.80 -6.06
N PRO A 230 -3.70 -15.81 -6.95
CA PRO A 230 -4.65 -15.98 -8.07
C PRO A 230 -6.10 -16.11 -7.61
N GLU A 231 -6.35 -16.82 -6.51
CA GLU A 231 -7.70 -17.00 -5.97
C GLU A 231 -8.34 -15.66 -5.58
N ALA A 232 -7.60 -14.78 -4.88
CA ALA A 232 -8.09 -13.47 -4.45
C ALA A 232 -8.57 -12.58 -5.61
N ILE A 233 -7.97 -12.72 -6.79
CA ILE A 233 -8.30 -11.96 -8.01
C ILE A 233 -9.63 -12.45 -8.63
N GLY A 234 -10.09 -13.66 -8.31
CA GLY A 234 -11.36 -14.21 -8.77
C GLY A 234 -12.54 -14.00 -7.82
N ILE A 235 -12.29 -13.56 -6.59
CA ILE A 235 -13.32 -13.44 -5.55
C ILE A 235 -14.10 -12.13 -5.72
N GLU A 236 -15.43 -12.22 -5.76
CA GLU A 236 -16.34 -11.07 -5.72
C GLU A 236 -16.90 -10.89 -4.31
N LEU A 237 -16.72 -9.71 -3.74
CA LEU A 237 -17.28 -9.33 -2.43
C LEU A 237 -18.52 -8.46 -2.62
N SER A 238 -19.62 -8.87 -2.01
CA SER A 238 -20.85 -8.09 -1.97
C SER A 238 -20.70 -6.90 -1.01
N ARG A 239 -21.62 -5.93 -1.10
CA ARG A 239 -21.65 -4.82 -0.14
C ARG A 239 -21.80 -5.31 1.30
N ALA A 240 -22.61 -6.35 1.53
CA ALA A 240 -22.78 -6.96 2.84
C ALA A 240 -21.49 -7.60 3.38
N ASP A 241 -20.68 -8.21 2.51
CA ASP A 241 -19.36 -8.76 2.89
C ASP A 241 -18.42 -7.64 3.36
N ILE A 242 -18.37 -6.52 2.62
CA ILE A 242 -17.56 -5.35 2.98
C ILE A 242 -18.04 -4.72 4.29
N ASP A 243 -19.35 -4.54 4.46
CA ASP A 243 -19.92 -3.96 5.67
C ASP A 243 -19.64 -4.84 6.90
N LEU A 244 -19.70 -6.18 6.76
CA LEU A 244 -19.33 -7.11 7.83
C LEU A 244 -17.85 -6.96 8.25
N ILE A 245 -16.94 -6.77 7.29
CA ILE A 245 -15.53 -6.49 7.57
C ILE A 245 -15.37 -5.15 8.29
N HIS A 246 -16.05 -4.10 7.82
CA HIS A 246 -16.00 -2.76 8.43
C HIS A 246 -16.57 -2.74 9.86
N GLU A 247 -17.59 -3.54 10.15
CA GLU A 247 -18.13 -3.69 11.51
C GLU A 247 -17.16 -4.41 12.45
N ALA A 248 -16.46 -5.44 11.94
CA ALA A 248 -15.46 -6.17 12.71
C ALA A 248 -14.14 -5.42 12.90
N SER A 249 -13.91 -4.39 12.07
CA SER A 249 -12.78 -3.46 12.16
C SER A 249 -13.24 -2.00 11.99
N PRO A 250 -13.85 -1.40 13.02
CA PRO A 250 -14.31 -0.02 12.99
C PRO A 250 -13.17 0.95 12.68
N PHE A 251 -13.48 2.00 11.92
CA PHE A 251 -12.53 3.02 11.52
C PHE A 251 -13.12 4.43 11.73
N ASP A 252 -12.33 5.32 12.32
CA ASP A 252 -12.62 6.76 12.45
C ASP A 252 -11.58 7.52 11.63
N PRO A 253 -11.96 8.18 10.52
CA PRO A 253 -11.03 8.92 9.67
C PRO A 253 -10.50 10.20 10.33
N ARG A 254 -10.94 10.49 11.57
CA ARG A 254 -10.60 11.69 12.34
C ARG A 254 -11.07 12.98 11.66
N PHE A 255 -10.85 14.09 12.35
CA PHE A 255 -11.11 15.41 11.80
C PHE A 255 -10.11 15.73 10.67
N PRO A 256 -10.53 16.37 9.55
CA PRO A 256 -11.86 16.90 9.27
C PRO A 256 -12.81 15.92 8.56
N MET A 257 -12.36 14.71 8.22
CA MET A 257 -13.14 13.76 7.42
C MET A 257 -14.39 13.26 8.15
N ASN A 258 -14.28 12.98 9.45
CA ASN A 258 -15.44 12.62 10.26
C ASN A 258 -16.42 13.79 10.43
N PHE A 259 -15.94 15.04 10.40
CA PHE A 259 -16.80 16.23 10.41
C PHE A 259 -17.58 16.39 9.09
N ALA A 260 -16.94 16.10 7.96
CA ALA A 260 -17.56 16.19 6.64
C ALA A 260 -18.54 15.04 6.35
N PHE A 261 -18.22 13.82 6.78
CA PHE A 261 -18.90 12.60 6.33
C PHE A 261 -19.57 11.76 7.44
N GLY A 262 -19.29 12.03 8.72
CA GLY A 262 -19.78 11.21 9.85
C GLY A 262 -20.41 11.99 11.00
N TYR A 263 -20.47 13.32 10.93
CA TYR A 263 -20.85 14.19 12.03
C TYR A 263 -22.34 14.11 12.40
N MET A 264 -23.20 14.00 11.39
CA MET A 264 -24.64 13.86 11.54
C MET A 264 -25.06 12.42 11.27
N LYS A 265 -25.97 11.90 12.12
CA LYS A 265 -26.60 10.57 12.00
C LYS A 265 -25.70 9.34 12.17
N GLY A 266 -24.48 9.47 12.70
CA GLY A 266 -23.60 8.30 12.94
C GLY A 266 -23.19 7.60 11.64
N GLY A 267 -22.99 8.38 10.56
CA GLY A 267 -22.59 7.86 9.26
C GLY A 267 -21.30 7.06 9.34
N LYS A 268 -21.27 5.89 8.72
CA LYS A 268 -20.06 5.07 8.58
C LYS A 268 -19.22 5.65 7.45
N TYR A 269 -17.95 5.97 7.72
CA TYR A 269 -17.02 6.40 6.69
C TYR A 269 -16.70 5.25 5.73
N ASP A 270 -16.70 5.55 4.43
CA ASP A 270 -16.39 4.61 3.36
C ASP A 270 -15.62 5.33 2.24
N LEU A 271 -14.71 4.63 1.57
CA LEU A 271 -13.97 5.19 0.45
C LEU A 271 -14.85 5.53 -0.75
N SER A 272 -16.04 4.94 -0.86
CA SER A 272 -17.00 5.24 -1.94
C SER A 272 -17.69 6.58 -1.79
N LEU A 273 -17.58 7.25 -0.63
CA LEU A 273 -18.27 8.52 -0.38
C LEU A 273 -17.79 9.62 -1.33
N THR A 274 -18.74 10.42 -1.79
CA THR A 274 -18.58 11.48 -2.79
C THR A 274 -18.99 12.83 -2.21
N ALA A 275 -18.91 13.90 -3.00
CA ALA A 275 -19.46 15.20 -2.58
C ALA A 275 -20.97 15.11 -2.22
N GLY A 276 -21.74 14.23 -2.86
CA GLY A 276 -23.15 13.98 -2.55
C GLY A 276 -23.40 13.44 -1.14
N ASP A 277 -22.40 12.79 -0.55
CA ASP A 277 -22.47 12.24 0.80
C ASP A 277 -21.98 13.22 1.87
N ASN A 278 -21.47 14.39 1.45
CA ASN A 278 -20.99 15.40 2.38
C ASN A 278 -22.16 15.97 3.17
N GLN A 279 -22.12 15.75 4.48
CA GLN A 279 -23.24 16.04 5.34
C GLN A 279 -23.41 17.54 5.57
N GLN A 280 -22.32 18.33 5.49
CA GLN A 280 -22.39 19.79 5.60
C GLN A 280 -23.11 20.39 4.39
N TYR A 281 -22.89 19.86 3.19
CA TYR A 281 -23.65 20.27 2.00
C TYR A 281 -25.12 19.89 2.12
N ASN A 282 -25.40 18.65 2.56
CA ASN A 282 -26.75 18.11 2.67
C ASN A 282 -27.65 18.82 3.69
N ILE A 283 -27.12 19.73 4.52
CA ILE A 283 -27.93 20.64 5.34
C ILE A 283 -28.70 21.63 4.46
N ALA A 284 -28.07 22.14 3.40
CA ALA A 284 -28.56 23.28 2.64
C ALA A 284 -28.93 22.94 1.19
N ALA A 285 -28.35 21.89 0.62
CA ALA A 285 -28.59 21.48 -0.77
C ALA A 285 -28.42 19.97 -0.94
N TRP A 286 -29.21 19.38 -1.84
CA TRP A 286 -28.93 18.07 -2.38
C TRP A 286 -28.10 18.23 -3.64
N ILE A 287 -26.90 17.65 -3.64
CA ILE A 287 -26.00 17.66 -4.78
C ILE A 287 -25.82 16.23 -5.29
N ASP A 288 -25.99 16.06 -6.59
CA ASP A 288 -25.59 14.83 -7.26
C ASP A 288 -24.09 14.88 -7.53
N ALA A 289 -23.38 13.79 -7.21
CA ALA A 289 -21.97 13.63 -7.52
C ALA A 289 -21.77 12.35 -8.32
N PRO A 290 -20.90 12.35 -9.34
CA PRO A 290 -20.58 11.14 -10.08
C PRO A 290 -19.96 10.10 -9.12
N PRO A 291 -20.25 8.80 -9.33
CA PRO A 291 -19.60 7.76 -8.55
C PRO A 291 -18.09 7.79 -8.79
N LYS A 292 -17.33 7.39 -7.77
CA LYS A 292 -15.88 7.20 -7.92
C LYS A 292 -15.57 6.12 -8.96
N PRO A 293 -14.38 6.17 -9.60
CA PRO A 293 -13.93 5.08 -10.45
C PRO A 293 -14.01 3.74 -9.73
N LEU A 294 -14.59 2.75 -10.41
CA LEU A 294 -14.85 1.46 -9.78
C LEU A 294 -13.54 0.71 -9.48
N PRO A 295 -13.52 -0.06 -8.38
CA PRO A 295 -12.40 -0.96 -8.07
C PRO A 295 -12.24 -2.06 -9.12
N TYR A 296 -11.22 -2.89 -8.93
CA TYR A 296 -10.99 -4.06 -9.77
C TYR A 296 -12.25 -4.95 -9.84
N LYS A 297 -12.69 -5.28 -11.07
CA LYS A 297 -13.76 -6.24 -11.29
C LYS A 297 -13.17 -7.65 -11.35
N PRO A 298 -13.57 -8.57 -10.45
CA PRO A 298 -13.12 -9.95 -10.46
C PRO A 298 -13.29 -10.62 -11.81
N ARG A 299 -12.25 -11.34 -12.24
CA ARG A 299 -12.25 -12.17 -13.44
C ARG A 299 -12.22 -13.62 -12.99
N LYS A 300 -13.11 -14.45 -13.55
CA LYS A 300 -13.03 -15.89 -13.33
C LYS A 300 -11.70 -16.38 -13.91
N VAL A 301 -10.82 -16.86 -13.04
CA VAL A 301 -9.57 -17.49 -13.45
C VAL A 301 -9.94 -18.81 -14.12
N SER A 302 -9.61 -18.96 -15.41
CA SER A 302 -9.80 -20.25 -16.09
C SER A 302 -8.76 -21.25 -15.56
N GLU A 303 -9.12 -22.54 -15.45
CA GLU A 303 -8.19 -23.59 -14.97
C GLU A 303 -6.90 -23.70 -15.81
N THR A 304 -6.88 -23.11 -17.01
CA THR A 304 -5.74 -23.06 -17.94
C THR A 304 -4.73 -21.93 -17.68
N GLU A 305 -5.02 -20.99 -16.77
CA GLU A 305 -4.19 -19.81 -16.50
C GLU A 305 -3.52 -19.80 -15.11
N ALA A 306 -3.73 -20.85 -14.31
CA ALA A 306 -3.18 -21.02 -12.95
C ALA A 306 -1.91 -21.89 -12.93
#